data_AF-A0AAD8CGT1-F1
#
_entry.id   AF-A0AAD8CGT1-F1
#
_cell.length_a   1.000
_cell.length_b   1.000
_cell.length_c   1.000
_cell.angle_alpha   90.00
_cell.angle_beta   90.00
_cell.angle_gamma   90.00
#
_symmetry.space_group_name_H-M   'P 1'
#
loop_
_entity.id
_entity.type
_entity.pdbx_description
1 polymer ?
#
loop_
_entity_poly.entity_id
_entity_poly.type
_entity_poly.pdbx_seq_one_letter_code
_entity_poly.pdbx_strand_id
1 'polypeptide(L)'
;MPRKGPAQSSAAVLKTSQESESNKELELSKKPSKHKDCIREMLFITTAEFENIPAYMKGRFTYDQINNVIQDINKAVVCKYKILKQSLKSMNNATRKLYQRFKDEECKETKGQYFIVDADIKEFTQMKVEKKFHVMLNMLRHCQRLREVRGGIIRYMLQ
;
A
#
# COMPACT_ATOMS: atom_id res chain seq x y z
N MET A 1 -23.96 4.97 77.51
CA MET A 1 -24.18 4.47 76.13
C MET A 1 -25.34 5.25 75.50
N PRO A 2 -25.23 5.71 74.23
CA PRO A 2 -25.78 7.02 73.84
C PRO A 2 -26.86 7.02 72.72
N ARG A 3 -27.79 7.97 72.91
CA ARG A 3 -28.59 8.84 72.01
C ARG A 3 -29.06 8.39 70.61
N LYS A 4 -30.39 8.41 70.46
CA LYS A 4 -31.20 8.42 69.23
C LYS A 4 -31.03 9.71 68.40
N GLY A 5 -31.02 9.53 67.09
CA GLY A 5 -31.46 10.50 66.07
C GLY A 5 -31.49 9.79 64.71
N PRO A 6 -32.51 10.04 63.87
CA PRO A 6 -32.17 10.29 62.48
C PRO A 6 -32.98 11.44 61.87
N ALA A 7 -32.27 12.34 61.20
CA ALA A 7 -32.81 13.25 60.20
C ALA A 7 -32.24 12.85 58.83
N GLN A 8 -33.11 13.00 57.85
CA GLN A 8 -33.05 12.54 56.48
C GLN A 8 -31.96 13.22 55.64
N SER A 9 -31.56 12.51 54.59
CA SER A 9 -31.57 12.94 53.18
C SER A 9 -30.26 12.62 52.45
N SER A 10 -30.45 12.24 51.19
CA SER A 10 -29.67 11.23 50.49
C SER A 10 -28.60 11.79 49.56
N ALA A 11 -27.67 10.86 49.28
CA ALA A 11 -26.98 10.62 48.02
C ALA A 11 -25.81 11.54 47.64
N ALA A 12 -24.64 10.92 47.74
CA ALA A 12 -23.33 11.42 47.42
C ALA A 12 -23.08 11.59 45.92
N VAL A 13 -22.29 12.63 45.64
CA VAL A 13 -21.64 13.01 44.40
C VAL A 13 -20.64 11.93 43.95
N LEU A 14 -20.77 11.45 42.72
CA LEU A 14 -19.74 10.67 42.02
C LEU A 14 -19.03 11.56 40.99
N LYS A 15 -17.73 11.75 41.22
CA LYS A 15 -16.73 12.20 40.24
C LYS A 15 -16.65 11.19 39.09
N THR A 16 -16.46 11.66 37.87
CA THR A 16 -15.31 11.26 37.03
C THR A 16 -15.10 12.34 35.97
N SER A 17 -13.86 12.79 35.93
CA SER A 17 -13.30 13.79 35.04
C SER A 17 -12.82 13.16 33.73
N GLN A 18 -12.49 14.05 32.79
CA GLN A 18 -11.63 13.93 31.60
C GLN A 18 -12.40 13.60 30.29
N GLU A 19 -12.66 14.61 29.43
CA GLU A 19 -11.73 15.24 28.45
C GLU A 19 -11.16 14.19 27.48
N SER A 20 -11.13 14.36 26.16
CA SER A 20 -11.35 15.56 25.32
C SER A 20 -11.48 15.13 23.86
N GLU A 21 -12.09 16.04 23.10
CA GLU A 21 -12.30 16.06 21.66
C GLU A 21 -11.02 15.88 20.85
N SER A 22 -11.11 15.35 19.62
CA SER A 22 -10.59 16.04 18.43
C SER A 22 -10.86 15.24 17.15
N ASN A 23 -11.78 15.79 16.36
CA ASN A 23 -11.85 15.66 14.91
C ASN A 23 -10.45 15.82 14.29
N LYS A 24 -9.99 14.83 13.51
CA LYS A 24 -8.85 15.00 12.60
C LYS A 24 -9.19 14.47 11.21
N GLU A 25 -9.95 15.30 10.51
CA GLU A 25 -9.75 15.53 9.09
C GLU A 25 -8.30 16.00 8.90
N LEU A 26 -7.47 15.19 8.22
CA LEU A 26 -6.10 15.54 7.86
C LEU A 26 -6.01 15.67 6.34
N GLU A 27 -6.58 16.79 5.88
CA GLU A 27 -5.95 17.76 4.98
C GLU A 27 -4.67 17.29 4.27
N LEU A 28 -4.85 17.07 2.96
CA LEU A 28 -3.82 17.01 1.92
C LEU A 28 -3.09 18.36 1.81
N SER A 29 -2.17 18.64 2.72
CA SER A 29 -1.35 19.85 2.70
C SER A 29 -0.12 19.70 1.80
N LYS A 30 -0.27 20.15 0.55
CA LYS A 30 0.82 20.37 -0.42
C LYS A 30 1.75 21.50 0.08
N LYS A 31 3.03 21.19 0.31
CA LYS A 31 4.14 22.16 0.23
C LYS A 31 5.06 21.75 -0.92
N PRO A 32 5.51 22.66 -1.82
CA PRO A 32 6.42 22.31 -2.91
C PRO A 32 7.84 22.24 -2.34
N SER A 33 8.14 21.14 -1.65
CA SER A 33 9.48 20.85 -1.13
C SER A 33 10.28 20.21 -2.27
N LYS A 34 11.26 20.95 -2.80
CA LYS A 34 12.45 20.53 -3.60
C LYS A 34 12.29 19.18 -4.28
N HIS A 35 12.24 19.12 -5.61
CA HIS A 35 12.21 17.91 -6.46
C HIS A 35 12.96 16.71 -5.82
N LYS A 36 12.29 16.02 -4.89
CA LYS A 36 12.72 14.73 -4.37
C LYS A 36 12.34 13.81 -5.51
N ASP A 37 13.25 12.96 -5.95
CA ASP A 37 12.95 11.97 -6.97
C ASP A 37 11.91 10.98 -6.44
N CYS A 38 10.64 11.40 -6.42
CA CYS A 38 9.52 10.62 -5.94
C CYS A 38 9.40 9.40 -6.84
N ILE A 39 9.49 8.23 -6.23
CA ILE A 39 9.17 6.98 -6.92
C ILE A 39 7.66 6.99 -7.14
N ARG A 40 7.20 6.71 -8.36
CA ARG A 40 5.77 6.62 -8.64
C ARG A 40 5.18 5.45 -7.87
N GLU A 41 4.05 5.69 -7.23
CA GLU A 41 3.26 4.68 -6.53
C GLU A 41 1.90 4.55 -7.20
N MET A 42 1.33 3.35 -7.10
CA MET A 42 -0.01 3.03 -7.55
C MET A 42 -1.05 3.60 -6.59
N LEU A 43 -2.07 4.26 -7.14
CA LEU A 43 -3.17 4.80 -6.36
C LEU A 43 -4.10 3.68 -5.88
N PHE A 44 -4.61 3.82 -4.65
CA PHE A 44 -5.66 2.93 -4.14
C PHE A 44 -6.91 2.99 -5.00
N ILE A 45 -7.67 1.91 -4.96
CA ILE A 45 -9.01 1.84 -5.54
C ILE A 45 -9.97 2.46 -4.55
N THR A 46 -10.89 3.29 -5.04
CA THR A 46 -11.99 3.86 -4.26
C THR A 46 -13.15 2.86 -4.13
N THR A 47 -14.03 3.05 -3.17
CA THR A 47 -15.22 2.18 -2.99
C THR A 47 -16.10 2.16 -4.25
N ALA A 48 -16.30 3.33 -4.88
CA ALA A 48 -17.05 3.44 -6.13
C ALA A 48 -16.40 2.66 -7.28
N GLU A 49 -15.07 2.74 -7.45
CA GLU A 49 -14.37 1.94 -8.46
C GLU A 49 -14.50 0.44 -8.17
N PHE A 50 -14.40 0.02 -6.91
CA PHE A 50 -14.53 -1.38 -6.50
C PHE A 50 -15.94 -1.95 -6.73
N GLU A 51 -16.98 -1.16 -6.50
CA GLU A 51 -18.36 -1.54 -6.77
C GLU A 51 -18.61 -1.75 -8.25
N ASN A 52 -18.01 -0.92 -9.11
CA ASN A 52 -18.08 -1.01 -10.57
C ASN A 52 -17.35 -2.23 -11.16
N ILE A 53 -16.46 -2.90 -10.41
CA ILE A 53 -15.80 -4.13 -10.88
C ILE A 53 -16.86 -5.23 -11.09
N PRO A 54 -16.94 -5.85 -12.30
CA PRO A 54 -17.89 -6.92 -12.56
C PRO A 54 -17.79 -8.08 -11.55
N ALA A 55 -18.93 -8.63 -11.15
CA ALA A 55 -19.01 -9.66 -10.11
C ALA A 55 -18.15 -10.89 -10.43
N TYR A 56 -18.07 -11.30 -11.70
CA TYR A 56 -17.25 -12.44 -12.13
C TYR A 56 -15.73 -12.19 -11.96
N MET A 57 -15.28 -10.92 -12.00
CA MET A 57 -13.88 -10.57 -11.73
C MET A 57 -13.65 -10.50 -10.23
N LYS A 58 -14.54 -9.80 -9.51
CA LYS A 58 -14.47 -9.55 -8.07
C LYS A 58 -14.51 -10.83 -7.23
N GLY A 59 -15.24 -11.85 -7.68
CA GLY A 59 -15.33 -13.13 -6.96
C GLY A 59 -15.76 -12.93 -5.50
N ARG A 60 -14.94 -13.40 -4.56
CA ARG A 60 -15.13 -13.19 -3.11
C ARG A 60 -14.11 -12.23 -2.49
N PHE A 61 -13.44 -11.43 -3.32
CA PHE A 61 -12.45 -10.48 -2.82
C PHE A 61 -13.15 -9.27 -2.18
N THR A 62 -12.57 -8.79 -1.10
CA THR A 62 -13.03 -7.57 -0.42
C THR A 62 -12.23 -6.36 -0.89
N TYR A 63 -12.80 -5.17 -0.69
CA TYR A 63 -12.13 -3.89 -0.95
C TYR A 63 -10.74 -3.83 -0.29
N ASP A 64 -10.68 -4.20 0.99
CA ASP A 64 -9.43 -4.19 1.76
C ASP A 64 -8.40 -5.16 1.20
N GLN A 65 -8.82 -6.35 0.75
CA GLN A 65 -7.89 -7.31 0.16
C GLN A 65 -7.20 -6.75 -1.09
N ILE A 66 -7.95 -6.04 -1.95
CA ILE A 66 -7.37 -5.45 -3.16
C ILE A 66 -6.44 -4.28 -2.80
N ASN A 67 -6.86 -3.41 -1.89
CA ASN A 67 -6.02 -2.27 -1.49
C ASN A 67 -4.76 -2.72 -0.73
N ASN A 68 -4.83 -3.80 0.05
CA ASN A 68 -3.63 -4.42 0.65
C ASN A 68 -2.65 -4.91 -0.43
N VAL A 69 -3.15 -5.45 -1.54
CA VAL A 69 -2.28 -5.84 -2.66
C VAL A 69 -1.62 -4.63 -3.31
N ILE A 70 -2.35 -3.51 -3.43
CA ILE A 70 -1.78 -2.25 -3.92
C ILE A 70 -0.66 -1.77 -2.98
N GLN A 71 -0.84 -1.88 -1.65
CA GLN A 71 0.20 -1.52 -0.68
C GLN A 71 1.46 -2.37 -0.87
N ASP A 72 1.31 -3.68 -1.01
CA ASP A 72 2.43 -4.59 -1.23
C ASP A 72 3.14 -4.32 -2.57
N ILE A 73 2.39 -4.06 -3.64
CA ILE A 73 2.95 -3.64 -4.93
C ILE A 73 3.73 -2.33 -4.79
N ASN A 74 3.17 -1.32 -4.12
CA ASN A 74 3.86 -0.05 -3.88
C ASN A 74 5.13 -0.23 -3.09
N LYS A 75 5.12 -1.08 -2.05
CA LYS A 75 6.31 -1.43 -1.29
C LYS A 75 7.37 -2.06 -2.19
N ALA A 76 7.01 -3.01 -3.04
CA ALA A 76 7.94 -3.64 -3.98
C ALA A 76 8.54 -2.63 -4.98
N VAL A 77 7.71 -1.75 -5.55
CA VAL A 77 8.15 -0.66 -6.45
C VAL A 77 9.11 0.27 -5.72
N VAL A 78 8.74 0.75 -4.54
CA VAL A 78 9.58 1.66 -3.74
C VAL A 78 10.91 1.01 -3.40
N CYS A 79 10.94 -0.27 -3.00
CA CYS A 79 12.18 -0.99 -2.72
C CYS A 79 13.07 -1.14 -3.96
N LYS A 80 12.50 -1.61 -5.08
CA LYS A 80 13.21 -1.78 -6.36
C LYS A 80 13.85 -0.47 -6.83
N TYR A 81 13.06 0.60 -6.88
CA TYR A 81 13.53 1.88 -7.42
C TYR A 81 14.40 2.66 -6.42
N LYS A 82 14.33 2.36 -5.12
CA LYS A 82 15.34 2.80 -4.15
C LYS A 82 16.70 2.18 -4.44
N ILE A 83 16.75 0.88 -4.72
CA ILE A 83 18.00 0.18 -5.09
C ILE A 83 18.57 0.72 -6.40
N LEU A 84 17.71 0.95 -7.41
CA LEU A 84 18.15 1.50 -8.70
C LEU A 84 18.72 2.93 -8.61
N LYS A 85 18.27 3.73 -7.63
CA LYS A 85 18.77 5.09 -7.38
C LYS A 85 19.96 5.12 -6.42
N GLN A 86 20.23 4.04 -5.68
CA GLN A 86 21.32 3.99 -4.72
C GLN A 86 22.68 3.97 -5.45
N SER A 87 23.69 4.59 -4.84
CA SER A 87 25.06 4.56 -5.37
C SER A 87 25.66 3.15 -5.35
N LEU A 88 26.22 2.70 -6.48
CA LEU A 88 26.86 1.38 -6.63
C LEU A 88 27.99 1.11 -5.62
N LYS A 89 28.63 2.16 -5.11
CA LYS A 89 29.72 2.07 -4.11
C LYS A 89 29.21 1.71 -2.71
N SER A 90 27.93 2.00 -2.43
CA SER A 90 27.30 1.79 -1.13
C SER A 90 26.56 0.45 -1.04
N MET A 91 26.38 -0.26 -2.16
CA MET A 91 25.60 -1.50 -2.20
C MET A 91 26.41 -2.70 -1.68
N ASN A 92 25.74 -3.61 -0.97
CA ASN A 92 26.30 -4.92 -0.66
C ASN A 92 26.18 -5.89 -1.87
N ASN A 93 26.75 -7.09 -1.75
CA ASN A 93 26.72 -8.10 -2.81
C ASN A 93 25.29 -8.54 -3.22
N ALA A 94 24.36 -8.68 -2.27
CA ALA A 94 22.99 -9.08 -2.56
C ALA A 94 22.23 -7.97 -3.30
N THR A 95 22.34 -6.72 -2.83
CA THR A 95 21.75 -5.53 -3.48
C THR A 95 22.33 -5.32 -4.87
N ARG A 96 23.63 -5.58 -5.07
CA ARG A 96 24.27 -5.51 -6.39
C ARG A 96 23.74 -6.58 -7.35
N LYS A 97 23.48 -7.80 -6.88
CA LYS A 97 22.83 -8.86 -7.68
C LYS A 97 21.41 -8.45 -8.09
N LEU A 98 20.63 -7.88 -7.17
CA LEU A 98 19.29 -7.35 -7.48
C LEU A 98 19.36 -6.20 -8.49
N TYR A 99 20.29 -5.27 -8.31
CA TYR A 99 20.50 -4.16 -9.25
C TYR A 99 20.79 -4.67 -10.67
N GLN A 100 21.68 -5.67 -10.81
CA GLN A 100 21.97 -6.28 -12.11
C GLN A 100 20.71 -6.94 -12.70
N ARG A 101 19.99 -7.75 -11.92
CA ARG A 101 18.72 -8.35 -12.34
C ARG A 101 17.74 -7.30 -12.87
N PHE A 102 17.54 -6.20 -12.14
CA PHE A 102 16.63 -5.14 -12.57
C PHE A 102 17.04 -4.49 -13.89
N LYS A 103 18.34 -4.37 -14.15
CA LYS A 103 18.86 -3.86 -15.43
C LYS A 103 18.65 -4.85 -16.56
N ASP A 104 18.85 -6.14 -16.32
CA ASP A 104 18.64 -7.20 -17.31
C ASP A 104 17.15 -7.39 -17.65
N GLU A 105 16.26 -7.10 -16.69
CA GLU A 105 14.82 -7.16 -16.88
C GLU A 105 14.27 -5.99 -17.71
N GLU A 106 14.98 -4.88 -17.89
CA GLU A 106 14.49 -3.75 -18.70
C GLU A 106 14.32 -4.13 -20.17
N CYS A 107 13.27 -3.59 -20.80
CA CYS A 107 13.08 -3.67 -22.25
C CYS A 107 12.74 -2.30 -22.84
N LYS A 108 12.66 -2.22 -24.18
CA LYS A 108 12.36 -0.97 -24.89
C LYS A 108 11.05 -0.32 -24.43
N GLU A 109 10.04 -1.13 -24.08
CA GLU A 109 8.72 -0.65 -23.65
C GLU A 109 8.68 -0.17 -22.19
N THR A 110 9.59 -0.65 -21.33
CA THR A 110 9.64 -0.26 -19.92
C THR A 110 10.58 0.91 -19.64
N LYS A 111 11.27 1.42 -20.66
CA LYS A 111 12.24 2.50 -20.52
C LYS A 111 11.56 3.76 -19.96
N GLY A 112 12.07 4.26 -18.83
CA GLY A 112 11.54 5.46 -18.16
C GLY A 112 10.20 5.24 -17.43
N GLN A 113 9.74 3.99 -17.32
CA GLN A 113 8.49 3.63 -16.65
C GLN A 113 8.76 2.82 -15.38
N TYR A 114 7.82 2.86 -14.44
CA TYR A 114 7.88 2.08 -13.21
C TYR A 114 7.22 0.71 -13.42
N PHE A 115 7.96 -0.37 -13.17
CA PHE A 115 7.44 -1.73 -13.33
C PHE A 115 8.04 -2.69 -12.31
N ILE A 116 7.29 -3.76 -12.05
CA ILE A 116 7.74 -4.88 -11.23
C ILE A 116 7.46 -6.20 -11.94
N VAL A 117 8.15 -7.25 -11.49
CA VAL A 117 7.94 -8.64 -11.92
C VAL A 117 7.58 -9.51 -10.72
N ASP A 118 7.13 -10.74 -10.97
CA ASP A 118 6.79 -11.69 -9.91
C ASP A 118 7.93 -11.90 -8.89
N ALA A 119 9.18 -11.87 -9.35
CA ALA A 119 10.35 -11.99 -8.49
C ALA A 119 10.51 -10.80 -7.53
N ASP A 120 10.07 -9.60 -7.91
CA ASP A 120 10.13 -8.40 -7.06
C ASP A 120 9.12 -8.50 -5.90
N ILE A 121 7.92 -9.01 -6.20
CA ILE A 121 6.89 -9.26 -5.18
C ILE A 121 7.40 -10.25 -4.14
N LYS A 122 7.97 -11.38 -4.60
CA LYS A 122 8.51 -12.41 -3.69
C LYS A 122 9.70 -11.92 -2.86
N GLU A 123 10.50 -11.00 -3.41
CA GLU A 123 11.67 -10.45 -2.73
C GLU A 123 11.31 -9.42 -1.66
N PHE A 124 10.37 -8.51 -1.95
CA PHE A 124 10.13 -7.32 -1.13
C PHE A 124 8.85 -7.39 -0.28
N THR A 125 8.03 -8.41 -0.47
CA THR A 125 6.76 -8.60 0.22
C THR A 125 6.64 -10.02 0.75
N GLN A 126 5.72 -10.24 1.69
CA GLN A 126 5.40 -11.60 2.17
C GLN A 126 4.29 -12.25 1.31
N MET A 127 3.91 -11.60 0.19
CA MET A 127 2.83 -12.03 -0.66
C MET A 127 3.24 -13.22 -1.54
N LYS A 128 2.37 -14.22 -1.61
CA LYS A 128 2.53 -15.33 -2.54
C LYS A 128 1.98 -14.99 -3.91
N VAL A 129 2.84 -15.11 -4.92
CA VAL A 129 2.46 -14.99 -6.33
C VAL A 129 1.80 -16.30 -6.77
N GLU A 130 0.50 -16.40 -6.51
CA GLU A 130 -0.35 -17.56 -6.84
C GLU A 130 -1.52 -17.13 -7.74
N LYS A 131 -2.38 -18.09 -8.14
CA LYS A 131 -3.59 -17.81 -8.93
C LYS A 131 -4.45 -16.68 -8.34
N LYS A 132 -4.57 -16.63 -7.00
CA LYS A 132 -5.32 -15.60 -6.28
C LYS A 132 -4.75 -14.20 -6.54
N PHE A 133 -3.43 -14.06 -6.58
CA PHE A 133 -2.75 -12.80 -6.89
C PHE A 133 -3.01 -12.35 -8.32
N HIS A 134 -2.93 -13.26 -9.30
CA HIS A 134 -3.20 -12.92 -10.71
C HIS A 134 -4.66 -12.50 -10.95
N VAL A 135 -5.62 -13.08 -10.22
CA VAL A 135 -7.01 -12.60 -10.26
C VAL A 135 -7.12 -11.15 -9.76
N MET A 136 -6.38 -10.79 -8.70
CA MET A 136 -6.33 -9.40 -8.22
C MET A 136 -5.63 -8.48 -9.22
N LEU A 137 -4.55 -8.93 -9.88
CA LEU A 137 -3.91 -8.16 -10.96
C LEU A 137 -4.88 -7.89 -12.12
N ASN A 138 -5.74 -8.83 -12.48
CA ASN A 138 -6.77 -8.61 -13.49
C ASN A 138 -7.77 -7.52 -13.07
N MET A 139 -8.13 -7.45 -11.78
CA MET A 139 -8.96 -6.36 -11.26
C MET A 139 -8.21 -5.02 -11.28
N LEU A 140 -6.94 -4.99 -10.88
CA LEU A 140 -6.12 -3.77 -10.94
C LEU A 140 -5.95 -3.26 -12.37
N ARG A 141 -5.86 -4.17 -13.35
CA ARG A 141 -5.85 -3.84 -14.77
C ARG A 141 -7.20 -3.26 -15.23
N HIS A 142 -8.32 -3.81 -14.75
CA HIS A 142 -9.65 -3.26 -15.03
C HIS A 142 -9.79 -1.82 -14.49
N CYS A 143 -9.27 -1.58 -13.30
CA CYS A 143 -9.22 -0.24 -12.69
C CYS A 143 -8.09 0.65 -13.23
N GLN A 144 -7.43 0.26 -14.33
CA GLN A 144 -6.37 1.03 -15.00
C GLN A 144 -5.20 1.42 -14.08
N ARG A 145 -4.89 0.58 -13.09
CA ARG A 145 -3.77 0.82 -12.15
C ARG A 145 -2.45 0.29 -12.68
N LEU A 146 -2.50 -0.74 -13.51
CA LEU A 146 -1.33 -1.36 -14.11
C LEU A 146 -1.65 -1.96 -15.49
N ARG A 147 -0.60 -2.14 -16.28
CA ARG A 147 -0.62 -2.87 -17.55
C ARG A 147 0.46 -3.95 -17.57
N GLU A 148 0.21 -5.01 -18.32
CA GLU A 148 1.16 -6.11 -18.51
C GLU A 148 1.94 -5.91 -19.81
N VAL A 149 3.26 -6.04 -19.74
CA VAL A 149 4.14 -6.12 -20.92
C VAL A 149 4.85 -7.46 -20.93
N ARG A 150 4.73 -8.17 -22.05
CA ARG A 150 5.29 -9.52 -22.25
C ARG A 150 6.57 -9.43 -23.07
N GLY A 151 7.59 -10.17 -22.66
CA GLY A 151 8.86 -10.28 -23.39
C GLY A 151 9.80 -11.20 -22.65
N GLY A 152 9.52 -12.51 -22.71
CA GLY A 152 10.18 -13.58 -21.92
C GLY A 152 9.66 -13.66 -20.49
N ILE A 153 9.63 -12.54 -19.79
CA ILE A 153 9.01 -12.37 -18.46
C ILE A 153 7.83 -11.40 -18.53
N ILE A 154 6.87 -11.54 -17.63
CA ILE A 154 5.73 -10.63 -17.49
C ILE A 154 6.14 -9.47 -16.60
N ARG A 155 5.97 -8.25 -17.11
CA ARG A 155 6.28 -7.00 -16.41
C ARG A 155 4.98 -6.26 -16.13
N TYR A 156 4.70 -5.98 -14.86
CA TYR A 156 3.56 -5.17 -14.45
C TYR A 156 4.01 -3.72 -14.35
N MET A 157 3.67 -2.93 -15.37
CA MET A 157 3.97 -1.51 -15.42
C MET A 157 2.87 -0.72 -14.73
N LEU A 158 3.25 0.22 -13.87
CA LEU A 158 2.33 1.16 -13.24
C LEU A 158 1.84 2.17 -14.28
N GLN A 159 0.55 2.53 -14.21
CA GLN A 159 -0.06 3.57 -15.06
C GLN A 159 -0.09 4.94 -14.37
#